data_AF-A0A3N5V5S8-F1
#
_entry.id   AF-A0A3N5V5S8-F1
#
_cell.length_a   1.000
_cell.length_b   1.000
_cell.length_c   1.000
_cell.angle_alpha   90.00
_cell.angle_beta   90.00
_cell.angle_gamma   90.00
#
_symmetry.space_group_name_H-M   'P 1'
#
loop_
_entity.id
_entity.type
_entity.pdbx_description
1 polymer ?
#
loop_
_entity_poly.entity_id
_entity_poly.type
_entity_poly.pdbx_seq_one_letter_code
_entity_poly.pdbx_strand_id
1 'polypeptide(L)'
;MSFSFLGLLAFTGIFSFSAKLRGDWKYGTATAPWFYHENGLWHTYYLGCRQITPKPDCVPSPPYLTCKAEATSLSGPWHKRYDVVAVRPKPGTYYGETACPGWIFHHEGRYRMFFSAAAGEIGEPGVARIQRTLGLLSAPTLNGPWTVPDQPALPLEEQIENSSVYFEPSNGFWFLFTNHVGIDTRGEYTDAIWVYWSKDPLKWNPAHKAVVLDGSNCTWSKVSIGMPSVVKSGNKLAMFYDAPGGDSIGHMRRHIGLAWLDLPLAPPDWTSSEVE
;
A
#
# COMPACT_ATOMS: atom_id res chain seq x y z
N MET A 1 -11.55 -23.04 -13.80
CA MET A 1 -11.37 -21.65 -14.24
C MET A 1 -10.04 -21.17 -13.69
N SER A 2 -9.07 -20.85 -14.56
CA SER A 2 -7.74 -20.40 -14.16
C SER A 2 -7.78 -18.90 -13.86
N PHE A 3 -7.63 -18.51 -12.61
CA PHE A 3 -7.42 -17.12 -12.23
C PHE A 3 -5.92 -16.82 -12.34
N SER A 4 -5.53 -16.11 -13.39
CA SER A 4 -4.16 -15.62 -13.58
C SER A 4 -3.90 -14.45 -12.62
N PHE A 5 -3.56 -14.73 -11.36
CA PHE A 5 -3.03 -13.71 -10.45
C PHE A 5 -1.56 -13.42 -10.81
N LEU A 6 -1.32 -12.51 -11.74
CA LEU A 6 -0.04 -11.80 -11.81
C LEU A 6 -0.18 -10.48 -11.03
N GLY A 7 -0.05 -10.57 -9.71
CA GLY A 7 0.27 -9.42 -8.88
C GLY A 7 1.77 -9.15 -9.03
N LEU A 8 2.14 -8.11 -9.78
CA LEU A 8 3.54 -7.77 -10.04
C LEU A 8 3.92 -6.48 -9.29
N LEU A 9 4.92 -6.62 -8.41
CA LEU A 9 5.83 -5.61 -7.83
C LEU A 9 5.40 -4.13 -7.86
N ALA A 10 5.15 -3.55 -6.68
CA ALA A 10 5.25 -2.11 -6.49
C ALA A 10 6.73 -1.70 -6.47
N PHE A 11 7.22 -1.07 -7.54
CA PHE A 11 8.57 -0.50 -7.57
C PHE A 11 8.55 0.92 -6.99
N THR A 12 9.36 1.17 -5.95
CA THR A 12 9.74 2.54 -5.54
C THR A 12 10.83 3.08 -6.47
N GLY A 13 10.50 3.16 -7.76
CA GLY A 13 11.16 4.10 -8.65
C GLY A 13 10.46 5.45 -8.53
N ILE A 14 11.21 6.54 -8.38
CA ILE A 14 10.71 7.85 -8.81
C ILE A 14 10.53 7.73 -10.33
N PHE A 15 9.36 7.26 -10.76
CA PHE A 15 8.94 7.40 -12.15
C PHE A 15 8.62 8.88 -12.32
N SER A 16 9.64 9.67 -12.64
CA SER A 16 9.45 11.02 -13.17
C SER A 16 8.81 10.88 -14.55
N PHE A 17 7.50 10.65 -14.58
CA PHE A 17 6.70 10.93 -15.76
C PHE A 17 6.91 12.41 -16.06
N SER A 18 7.62 12.72 -17.15
CA SER A 18 7.71 14.09 -17.63
C SER A 18 6.28 14.63 -17.70
N ALA A 19 5.96 15.59 -16.83
CA ALA A 19 4.66 16.21 -16.81
C ALA A 19 4.56 17.09 -18.06
N LYS A 20 4.18 16.53 -19.20
CA LYS A 20 3.65 17.35 -20.28
C LYS A 20 2.29 17.88 -19.81
N LEU A 21 2.33 19.17 -19.51
CA LEU A 21 1.31 20.00 -18.90
C LEU A 21 0.04 20.05 -19.77
N ARG A 22 -1.08 19.51 -19.29
CA ARG A 22 -2.42 19.96 -19.68
C ARG A 22 -3.38 19.86 -18.49
N GLY A 23 -4.05 20.97 -18.16
CA GLY A 23 -5.07 21.07 -17.10
C GLY A 23 -4.61 21.61 -15.74
N ASP A 24 -5.56 21.87 -14.84
CA ASP A 24 -5.40 22.48 -13.50
C ASP A 24 -4.75 21.57 -12.43
N TRP A 25 -4.31 20.37 -12.82
CA TRP A 25 -3.82 19.34 -11.91
C TRP A 25 -2.32 19.10 -12.10
N LYS A 26 -1.51 20.08 -11.68
CA LYS A 26 -0.06 19.94 -11.55
C LYS A 26 0.26 19.16 -10.27
N TYR A 27 0.78 17.94 -10.41
CA TYR A 27 1.35 17.19 -9.29
C TYR A 27 2.88 17.38 -9.29
N GLY A 28 3.45 17.71 -8.14
CA GLY A 28 4.88 17.77 -7.89
C GLY A 28 5.56 16.41 -7.88
N THR A 29 4.82 15.31 -7.62
CA THR A 29 5.33 13.93 -7.73
C THR A 29 4.31 12.95 -8.35
N ALA A 30 4.85 11.83 -8.84
CA ALA A 30 4.12 10.60 -9.14
C ALA A 30 4.95 9.43 -8.60
N THR A 31 4.50 8.82 -7.51
CA THR A 31 5.27 7.85 -6.71
C THR A 31 4.35 6.74 -6.20
N ALA A 32 4.94 5.68 -5.63
CA ALA A 32 4.19 4.55 -5.06
C ALA A 32 3.10 4.02 -6.01
N PRO A 33 3.47 3.44 -7.16
CA PRO A 33 2.50 2.85 -8.09
C PRO A 33 2.08 1.45 -7.66
N TRP A 34 0.79 1.16 -7.77
CA TRP A 34 0.23 -0.19 -7.79
C TRP A 34 -0.24 -0.52 -9.20
N PHE A 35 0.16 -1.68 -9.70
CA PHE A 35 -0.12 -2.11 -11.08
C PHE A 35 -1.19 -3.20 -11.10
N TYR A 36 -2.03 -3.17 -12.14
CA TYR A 36 -3.02 -4.20 -12.41
C TYR A 36 -3.12 -4.39 -13.93
N HIS A 37 -3.08 -5.64 -14.40
CA HIS A 37 -3.16 -5.94 -15.83
C HIS A 37 -4.48 -6.60 -16.17
N GLU A 38 -5.20 -6.04 -17.14
CA GLU A 38 -6.48 -6.56 -17.59
C GLU A 38 -6.75 -6.21 -19.05
N ASN A 39 -7.32 -7.15 -19.80
CA ASN A 39 -7.75 -6.93 -21.19
C ASN A 39 -6.64 -6.34 -22.09
N GLY A 40 -5.38 -6.72 -21.86
CA GLY A 40 -4.21 -6.24 -22.59
C GLY A 40 -3.77 -4.81 -22.24
N LEU A 41 -4.31 -4.24 -21.16
CA LEU A 41 -3.98 -2.91 -20.67
C LEU A 41 -3.39 -2.99 -19.26
N TRP A 42 -2.29 -2.30 -19.06
CA TRP A 42 -1.75 -2.02 -17.74
C TRP A 42 -2.45 -0.80 -17.17
N HIS A 43 -3.03 -0.96 -16.00
CA HIS A 43 -3.53 0.10 -15.15
C HIS A 43 -2.53 0.35 -14.03
N THR A 44 -2.34 1.60 -13.67
CA THR A 44 -1.67 1.94 -12.43
C THR A 44 -2.45 2.99 -11.67
N TYR A 45 -2.55 2.77 -10.36
CA TYR A 45 -2.91 3.79 -9.40
C TYR A 45 -1.67 4.20 -8.64
N TYR A 46 -1.44 5.50 -8.52
CA TYR A 46 -0.22 6.04 -7.93
C TYR A 46 -0.52 7.24 -7.04
N LEU A 47 0.38 7.49 -6.09
CA LEU A 47 0.36 8.69 -5.27
C LEU A 47 0.76 9.89 -6.12
N GLY A 48 -0.16 10.84 -6.24
CA GLY A 48 0.12 12.20 -6.69
C GLY A 48 0.13 13.15 -5.50
N CYS A 49 1.01 14.14 -5.56
CA CYS A 49 1.09 15.18 -4.54
C CYS A 49 1.34 16.53 -5.19
N ARG A 50 0.76 17.62 -4.65
CA ARG A 50 1.04 19.00 -5.11
C ARG A 50 2.22 19.64 -4.38
N GLN A 51 2.33 19.39 -3.07
CA GLN A 51 3.32 20.03 -2.20
C GLN A 51 4.52 19.11 -2.00
N ILE A 52 5.70 19.62 -2.32
CA ILE A 52 6.93 18.83 -2.24
C ILE A 52 8.01 19.66 -1.55
N THR A 53 8.96 19.01 -0.88
CA THR A 53 10.16 19.71 -0.42
C THR A 53 10.94 20.27 -1.62
N PRO A 54 11.77 21.32 -1.43
CA PRO A 54 12.62 21.83 -2.49
C PRO A 54 13.53 20.76 -3.10
N LYS A 55 14.04 21.03 -4.30
CA LYS A 55 15.06 20.21 -4.95
C LYS A 55 16.31 20.08 -4.06
N PRO A 56 17.03 18.96 -4.11
CA PRO A 56 16.86 17.85 -5.07
C PRO A 56 15.85 16.78 -4.63
N ASP A 57 15.43 16.75 -3.37
CA ASP A 57 14.77 15.58 -2.80
C ASP A 57 13.28 15.46 -3.15
N CYS A 58 12.57 16.59 -3.29
CA CYS A 58 11.17 16.62 -3.75
C CYS A 58 10.24 15.64 -2.99
N VAL A 59 10.43 15.52 -1.68
CA VAL A 59 9.66 14.62 -0.80
C VAL A 59 8.19 15.08 -0.77
N PRO A 60 7.21 14.20 -1.04
CA PRO A 60 5.79 14.53 -0.98
C PRO A 60 5.34 15.00 0.40
N SER A 61 4.41 15.95 0.45
CA SER A 61 3.70 16.37 1.67
C SER A 61 2.18 16.24 1.47
N PRO A 62 1.38 15.90 2.51
CA PRO A 62 -0.07 15.88 2.40
C PRO A 62 -0.66 17.18 1.82
N PRO A 63 -1.83 17.14 1.17
CA PRO A 63 -2.66 15.95 0.96
C PRO A 63 -2.13 15.04 -0.15
N TYR A 64 -2.08 13.73 0.11
CA TYR A 64 -1.80 12.74 -0.93
C TYR A 64 -3.07 12.36 -1.67
N LEU A 65 -2.91 12.15 -2.97
CA LEU A 65 -4.01 11.97 -3.90
C LEU A 65 -3.85 10.67 -4.67
N THR A 66 -4.91 9.87 -4.70
CA THR A 66 -4.99 8.74 -5.63
C THR A 66 -5.16 9.24 -7.06
N CYS A 67 -4.20 8.91 -7.91
CA CYS A 67 -4.16 9.24 -9.33
C CYS A 67 -4.13 7.95 -10.16
N LYS A 68 -4.51 8.03 -11.44
CA LYS A 68 -4.55 6.88 -12.35
C LYS A 68 -3.78 7.13 -13.64
N ALA A 69 -3.10 6.12 -14.16
CA ALA A 69 -2.58 6.09 -15.52
C ALA A 69 -2.75 4.70 -16.16
N GLU A 70 -2.62 4.63 -17.47
CA GLU A 70 -2.75 3.41 -18.26
C GLU A 70 -1.69 3.30 -19.35
N ALA A 71 -1.29 2.09 -19.71
CA ALA A 71 -0.34 1.82 -20.77
C ALA A 71 -0.58 0.45 -21.40
N THR A 72 -0.20 0.27 -22.66
CA THR A 72 -0.20 -1.06 -23.31
C THR A 72 1.03 -1.89 -22.95
N SER A 73 2.02 -1.30 -22.29
CA SER A 73 3.25 -1.95 -21.82
C SER A 73 3.68 -1.38 -20.46
N LEU A 74 4.30 -2.20 -19.61
CA LEU A 74 4.89 -1.77 -18.33
C LEU A 74 5.93 -0.66 -18.51
N SER A 75 6.68 -0.69 -19.62
CA SER A 75 7.67 0.35 -19.96
C SER A 75 7.03 1.67 -20.38
N GLY A 76 5.70 1.73 -20.50
CA GLY A 76 4.98 2.85 -21.08
C GLY A 76 4.96 2.82 -22.62
N PRO A 77 4.52 3.92 -23.26
CA PRO A 77 4.19 5.20 -22.64
C PRO A 77 2.94 5.12 -21.76
N TRP A 78 2.98 5.81 -20.61
CA TRP A 78 1.86 5.88 -19.67
C TRP A 78 1.01 7.13 -19.94
N HIS A 79 -0.29 6.92 -20.06
CA HIS A 79 -1.31 7.95 -20.26
C HIS A 79 -2.04 8.21 -18.94
N LYS A 80 -1.89 9.43 -18.40
CA LYS A 80 -2.58 9.85 -17.17
C LYS A 80 -4.08 9.99 -17.43
N ARG A 81 -4.89 9.41 -16.54
CA ARG A 81 -6.35 9.39 -16.58
C ARG A 81 -6.91 10.38 -15.55
N TYR A 82 -6.95 11.66 -15.93
CA TYR A 82 -7.46 12.74 -15.08
C TYR A 82 -8.97 12.68 -14.83
N ASP A 83 -9.68 11.97 -15.70
CA ASP A 83 -11.11 11.73 -15.65
C ASP A 83 -11.52 10.65 -14.63
N VAL A 84 -10.57 9.85 -14.14
CA VAL A 84 -10.82 8.81 -13.14
C VAL A 84 -10.43 9.28 -11.75
N VAL A 85 -11.42 9.38 -10.86
CA VAL A 85 -11.22 9.69 -9.43
C VAL A 85 -11.63 8.49 -8.61
N ALA A 86 -10.66 7.84 -7.93
CA ALA A 86 -10.95 6.72 -7.04
C ALA A 86 -11.36 7.21 -5.64
N VAL A 87 -10.47 7.93 -4.97
CA VAL A 87 -10.72 8.51 -3.65
C VAL A 87 -10.02 9.85 -3.52
N ARG A 88 -10.63 10.74 -2.75
CA ARG A 88 -10.07 12.02 -2.33
C ARG A 88 -10.18 12.13 -0.81
N PRO A 89 -9.24 12.81 -0.14
CA PRO A 89 -9.41 13.10 1.27
C PRO A 89 -10.72 13.84 1.53
N LYS A 90 -11.45 13.44 2.58
CA LYS A 90 -12.72 14.04 2.98
C LYS A 90 -12.61 14.50 4.45
N PRO A 91 -12.56 15.82 4.72
CA PRO A 91 -12.47 16.33 6.08
C PRO A 91 -13.54 15.75 7.00
N GLY A 92 -13.17 15.47 8.25
CA GLY A 92 -14.07 14.86 9.25
C GLY A 92 -14.31 13.35 9.07
N THR A 93 -13.47 12.66 8.30
CA THR A 93 -13.50 11.20 8.16
C THR A 93 -12.13 10.58 8.49
N TYR A 94 -12.06 9.25 8.60
CA TYR A 94 -10.80 8.52 8.86
C TYR A 94 -9.74 8.70 7.75
N TYR A 95 -10.14 9.24 6.59
CA TYR A 95 -9.28 9.54 5.44
C TYR A 95 -9.26 11.04 5.12
N GLY A 96 -9.44 11.90 6.14
CA GLY A 96 -9.48 13.35 5.99
C GLY A 96 -8.17 13.99 5.57
N GLU A 97 -7.02 13.43 5.99
CA GLU A 97 -5.69 13.99 5.72
C GLU A 97 -5.04 13.38 4.47
N THR A 98 -5.32 12.09 4.20
CA THR A 98 -4.69 11.38 3.08
C THR A 98 -5.59 10.29 2.51
N ALA A 99 -5.41 10.03 1.21
CA ALA A 99 -6.03 8.92 0.49
C ALA A 99 -5.09 8.46 -0.63
N CYS A 100 -4.05 7.71 -0.25
CA CYS A 100 -3.04 7.14 -1.14
C CYS A 100 -3.46 5.74 -1.61
N PRO A 101 -3.28 5.37 -2.89
CA PRO A 101 -3.73 4.07 -3.37
C PRO A 101 -2.98 2.91 -2.70
N GLY A 102 -3.47 1.71 -2.94
CA GLY A 102 -2.96 0.47 -2.36
C GLY A 102 -3.26 -0.73 -3.25
N TRP A 103 -3.13 -1.93 -2.69
CA TRP A 103 -3.31 -3.18 -3.42
C TRP A 103 -4.68 -3.29 -4.09
N ILE A 104 -4.69 -3.72 -5.34
CA ILE A 104 -5.89 -3.87 -6.17
C ILE A 104 -6.13 -5.36 -6.42
N PHE A 105 -7.36 -5.81 -6.25
CA PHE A 105 -7.74 -7.18 -6.53
C PHE A 105 -9.21 -7.27 -6.96
N HIS A 106 -9.56 -8.33 -7.68
CA HIS A 106 -10.94 -8.61 -8.05
C HIS A 106 -11.52 -9.65 -7.11
N HIS A 107 -12.68 -9.35 -6.50
CA HIS A 107 -13.33 -10.21 -5.53
C HIS A 107 -14.85 -10.01 -5.57
N GLU A 108 -15.60 -11.10 -5.65
CA GLU A 108 -17.08 -11.10 -5.71
C GLU A 108 -17.65 -10.19 -6.83
N GLY A 109 -17.05 -10.26 -8.02
CA GLY A 109 -17.50 -9.49 -9.19
C GLY A 109 -17.26 -7.99 -9.11
N ARG A 110 -16.40 -7.54 -8.18
CA ARG A 110 -16.04 -6.13 -8.00
C ARG A 110 -14.54 -5.99 -7.89
N TYR A 111 -14.02 -4.86 -8.36
CA TYR A 111 -12.67 -4.43 -8.03
C TYR A 111 -12.67 -3.88 -6.62
N ARG A 112 -11.65 -4.28 -5.88
CA ARG A 112 -11.34 -3.82 -4.53
C ARG A 112 -9.98 -3.15 -4.59
N MET A 113 -9.84 -2.06 -3.87
CA MET A 113 -8.55 -1.40 -3.72
C MET A 113 -8.40 -0.97 -2.26
N PHE A 114 -7.34 -1.43 -1.62
CA PHE A 114 -6.91 -0.84 -0.37
C PHE A 114 -6.38 0.57 -0.64
N PHE A 115 -6.45 1.46 0.34
CA PHE A 115 -5.82 2.77 0.27
C PHE A 115 -5.32 3.17 1.66
N SER A 116 -4.15 3.79 1.74
CA SER A 116 -3.66 4.38 2.99
C SER A 116 -4.48 5.62 3.29
N ALA A 117 -5.05 5.63 4.48
CA ALA A 117 -5.91 6.66 5.03
C ALA A 117 -5.26 7.26 6.28
N ALA A 118 -5.61 8.50 6.59
CA ALA A 118 -5.17 9.15 7.80
C ALA A 118 -6.15 10.23 8.22
N ALA A 119 -6.25 10.42 9.53
CA ALA A 119 -7.01 11.47 10.16
C ALA A 119 -6.13 12.18 11.20
N GLY A 120 -6.29 13.50 11.28
CA GLY A 120 -5.71 14.27 12.38
C GLY A 120 -6.58 14.10 13.62
N GLU A 121 -5.97 13.70 14.73
CA GLU A 121 -6.49 13.92 16.07
C GLU A 121 -5.93 15.26 16.55
N ILE A 122 -6.80 16.18 16.98
CA ILE A 122 -6.36 17.34 17.76
C ILE A 122 -6.10 16.80 19.16
N GLY A 123 -4.82 16.58 19.49
CA GLY A 123 -4.41 16.23 20.84
C GLY A 123 -4.50 17.44 21.78
N GLU A 124 -3.59 17.53 22.75
CA GLU A 124 -3.42 18.74 23.55
C GLU A 124 -3.32 20.00 22.65
N PRO A 125 -3.79 21.18 23.10
CA PRO A 125 -3.75 22.40 22.30
C PRO A 125 -2.36 22.63 21.68
N GLY A 126 -2.27 22.50 20.35
CA GLY A 126 -1.03 22.69 19.59
C GLY A 126 -0.31 21.40 19.14
N VAL A 127 -0.79 20.20 19.49
CA VAL A 127 -0.23 18.92 19.01
C VAL A 127 -1.26 18.20 18.13
N ALA A 128 -1.13 18.37 16.82
CA ALA A 128 -1.86 17.54 15.85
C ALA A 128 -1.15 16.18 15.75
N ARG A 129 -1.83 15.09 16.09
CA ARG A 129 -1.34 13.73 15.88
C ARG A 129 -2.02 13.13 14.66
N ILE A 130 -1.24 12.65 13.70
CA ILE A 130 -1.80 11.96 12.53
C ILE A 130 -1.86 10.47 12.84
N GLN A 131 -3.07 9.91 12.80
CA GLN A 131 -3.27 8.47 12.85
C GLN A 131 -3.50 7.92 11.45
N ARG A 132 -2.92 6.76 11.14
CA ARG A 132 -2.93 6.12 9.83
C ARG A 132 -3.57 4.74 9.89
N THR A 133 -4.29 4.40 8.84
CA THR A 133 -4.90 3.09 8.67
C THR A 133 -5.09 2.77 7.18
N LEU A 134 -5.73 1.65 6.88
CA LEU A 134 -6.16 1.27 5.55
C LEU A 134 -7.68 1.38 5.42
N GLY A 135 -8.15 1.96 4.33
CA GLY A 135 -9.53 1.80 3.85
C GLY A 135 -9.59 0.79 2.70
N LEU A 136 -10.80 0.30 2.38
CA LEU A 136 -11.01 -0.68 1.30
C LEU A 136 -12.19 -0.27 0.42
N LEU A 137 -11.90 0.38 -0.70
CA LEU A 137 -12.90 0.91 -1.63
C LEU A 137 -13.27 -0.13 -2.71
N SER A 138 -14.46 0.03 -3.31
CA SER A 138 -14.95 -0.93 -4.31
C SER A 138 -15.53 -0.27 -5.55
N ALA A 139 -15.41 -0.94 -6.71
CA ALA A 139 -15.99 -0.47 -7.97
C ALA A 139 -16.40 -1.64 -8.87
N PRO A 140 -17.35 -1.41 -9.81
CA PRO A 140 -17.66 -2.39 -10.84
C PRO A 140 -16.57 -2.49 -11.92
N THR A 141 -15.73 -1.46 -12.08
CA THR A 141 -14.64 -1.43 -13.06
C THR A 141 -13.40 -0.77 -12.46
N LEU A 142 -12.23 -0.98 -13.06
CA LEU A 142 -11.00 -0.23 -12.76
C LEU A 142 -11.10 1.26 -13.11
N ASN A 143 -12.23 1.76 -13.64
CA ASN A 143 -12.49 3.19 -13.85
C ASN A 143 -13.47 3.77 -12.83
N GLY A 144 -14.00 2.95 -11.91
CA GLY A 144 -15.07 3.34 -11.01
C GLY A 144 -16.47 3.11 -11.58
N PRO A 145 -17.49 3.82 -11.06
CA PRO A 145 -17.40 4.71 -9.90
C PRO A 145 -16.95 3.93 -8.65
N TRP A 146 -16.09 4.55 -7.85
CA TRP A 146 -15.55 3.95 -6.63
C TRP A 146 -16.42 4.34 -5.43
N THR A 147 -16.75 3.36 -4.60
CA THR A 147 -17.48 3.53 -3.34
C THR A 147 -16.49 3.39 -2.19
N VAL A 148 -16.37 4.43 -1.38
CA VAL A 148 -15.53 4.46 -0.17
C VAL A 148 -16.41 4.12 1.03
N PRO A 149 -16.06 3.12 1.85
CA PRO A 149 -16.80 2.81 3.08
C PRO A 149 -16.62 3.92 4.13
N ASP A 150 -17.62 4.08 5.00
CA ASP A 150 -17.57 5.06 6.11
C ASP A 150 -16.60 4.64 7.22
N GLN A 151 -16.26 3.35 7.31
CA GLN A 151 -15.34 2.80 8.30
C GLN A 151 -14.05 2.31 7.63
N PRO A 152 -12.89 2.39 8.32
CA PRO A 152 -11.65 1.83 7.80
C PRO A 152 -11.70 0.29 7.81
N ALA A 153 -10.78 -0.33 7.07
CA ALA A 153 -10.61 -1.79 7.06
C ALA A 153 -9.98 -2.31 8.35
N LEU A 154 -9.17 -1.48 9.01
CA LEU A 154 -8.53 -1.72 10.31
C LEU A 154 -8.60 -0.46 11.19
N PRO A 155 -8.52 -0.56 12.52
CA PRO A 155 -8.57 0.61 13.41
C PRO A 155 -7.39 1.59 13.18
N LEU A 156 -7.58 2.87 13.54
CA LEU A 156 -6.54 3.92 13.42
C LEU A 156 -5.37 3.71 14.38
N GLU A 157 -5.62 3.00 15.48
CA GLU A 157 -4.65 2.64 16.51
C GLU A 157 -3.58 1.68 15.98
N GLU A 158 -3.86 1.01 14.86
CA GLU A 158 -2.89 0.12 14.22
C GLU A 158 -1.72 0.89 13.60
N GLN A 159 -1.86 2.17 13.27
CA GLN A 159 -0.79 3.01 12.69
C GLN A 159 -0.11 2.36 11.47
N ILE A 160 -0.91 1.90 10.51
CA ILE A 160 -0.43 1.18 9.33
C ILE A 160 -0.68 1.94 8.04
N GLU A 161 0.16 1.71 7.04
CA GLU A 161 0.01 2.22 5.68
C GLU A 161 0.64 1.27 4.65
N ASN A 162 0.26 1.47 3.38
CA ASN A 162 0.59 0.62 2.24
C ASN A 162 0.03 -0.79 2.38
N SER A 163 -0.21 -1.45 1.25
CA SER A 163 -0.83 -2.77 1.27
C SER A 163 -0.35 -3.63 0.12
N SER A 164 -0.21 -4.92 0.42
CA SER A 164 -0.04 -6.01 -0.53
C SER A 164 -0.73 -7.25 0.03
N VAL A 165 -1.44 -7.99 -0.80
CA VAL A 165 -2.23 -9.14 -0.34
C VAL A 165 -1.80 -10.42 -1.05
N TYR A 166 -1.72 -11.52 -0.30
CA TYR A 166 -1.54 -12.87 -0.81
C TYR A 166 -2.70 -13.76 -0.36
N PHE A 167 -3.23 -14.60 -1.25
CA PHE A 167 -4.18 -15.65 -0.91
C PHE A 167 -3.45 -16.99 -0.88
N GLU A 168 -3.55 -17.72 0.22
CA GLU A 168 -2.99 -19.06 0.39
C GLU A 168 -4.06 -20.12 0.07
N PRO A 169 -3.97 -20.82 -1.08
CA PRO A 169 -5.00 -21.77 -1.47
C PRO A 169 -5.08 -22.99 -0.56
N SER A 170 -3.97 -23.40 0.07
CA SER A 170 -3.92 -24.63 0.89
C SER A 170 -4.78 -24.55 2.15
N ASN A 171 -5.01 -23.35 2.68
CA ASN A 171 -5.83 -23.14 3.86
C ASN A 171 -6.88 -22.05 3.66
N GLY A 172 -7.00 -21.43 2.48
CA GLY A 172 -8.03 -20.44 2.17
C GLY A 172 -7.93 -19.13 2.97
N PHE A 173 -6.78 -18.82 3.57
CA PHE A 173 -6.55 -17.53 4.22
C PHE A 173 -5.97 -16.50 3.25
N TRP A 174 -6.40 -15.26 3.43
CA TRP A 174 -5.81 -14.07 2.87
C TRP A 174 -4.85 -13.46 3.87
N PHE A 175 -3.69 -13.02 3.41
CA PHE A 175 -2.63 -12.39 4.18
C PHE A 175 -2.40 -10.98 3.66
N LEU A 176 -2.68 -9.98 4.49
CA LEU A 176 -2.46 -8.56 4.19
C LEU A 176 -1.14 -8.11 4.82
N PHE A 177 -0.17 -7.79 3.97
CA PHE A 177 1.11 -7.21 4.35
C PHE A 177 1.01 -5.69 4.27
N THR A 178 1.41 -5.02 5.35
CA THR A 178 1.36 -3.57 5.50
C THR A 178 2.53 -3.12 6.37
N ASN A 179 3.01 -1.89 6.22
CA ASN A 179 4.02 -1.39 7.14
C ASN A 179 3.36 -0.67 8.32
N HIS A 180 3.94 -0.84 9.49
CA HIS A 180 3.61 -0.09 10.70
C HIS A 180 4.42 1.21 10.76
N VAL A 181 3.87 2.22 11.42
CA VAL A 181 4.49 3.54 11.64
C VAL A 181 4.84 3.68 13.11
N GLY A 182 6.14 3.51 13.39
CA GLY A 182 6.73 3.79 14.68
C GLY A 182 6.81 5.29 14.95
N ILE A 183 6.73 5.66 16.24
CA ILE A 183 6.88 7.02 16.72
C ILE A 183 7.91 7.01 17.84
N ASP A 184 8.99 7.76 17.66
CA ASP A 184 9.98 8.01 18.72
C ASP A 184 10.44 9.47 18.76
N THR A 185 11.50 9.77 19.51
CA THR A 185 12.06 11.12 19.65
C THR A 185 12.58 11.74 18.34
N ARG A 186 12.78 10.93 17.29
CA ARG A 186 13.21 11.34 15.95
C ARG A 186 12.03 11.62 15.01
N GLY A 187 10.80 11.32 15.43
CA GLY A 187 9.58 11.51 14.66
C GLY A 187 8.92 10.20 14.24
N GLU A 188 8.12 10.28 13.17
CA GLU A 188 7.37 9.15 12.62
C GLU A 188 8.13 8.51 11.45
N TYR A 189 8.20 7.18 11.42
CA TYR A 189 8.78 6.43 10.31
C TYR A 189 8.21 5.02 10.23
N THR A 190 8.29 4.40 9.05
CA THR A 190 7.87 3.01 8.87
C THR A 190 8.90 2.10 9.51
N ASP A 191 8.55 1.35 10.55
CA ASP A 191 9.51 0.62 11.42
C ASP A 191 9.48 -0.90 11.22
N ALA A 192 8.37 -1.42 10.75
CA ALA A 192 8.15 -2.85 10.57
C ALA A 192 7.16 -3.14 9.45
N ILE A 193 7.18 -4.37 8.96
CA ILE A 193 6.13 -4.97 8.14
C ILE A 193 5.34 -5.90 9.03
N TRP A 194 4.04 -5.64 9.10
CA TRP A 194 3.05 -6.48 9.77
C TRP A 194 2.30 -7.30 8.73
N VAL A 195 1.80 -8.46 9.16
CA VAL A 195 0.86 -9.27 8.40
C VAL A 195 -0.42 -9.47 9.21
N TYR A 196 -1.57 -9.31 8.56
CA TYR A 196 -2.87 -9.71 9.09
C TYR A 196 -3.38 -10.92 8.31
N TRP A 197 -4.20 -11.76 8.92
CA TRP A 197 -4.85 -12.88 8.23
C TRP A 197 -6.36 -12.91 8.40
N SER A 198 -7.06 -13.33 7.34
CA SER A 198 -8.52 -13.49 7.35
C SER A 198 -9.00 -14.52 6.33
N LYS A 199 -10.16 -15.13 6.54
CA LYS A 199 -10.87 -15.92 5.52
C LYS A 199 -11.65 -15.05 4.53
N ASP A 200 -11.97 -13.82 4.94
CA ASP A 200 -12.72 -12.84 4.15
C ASP A 200 -11.80 -11.63 3.90
N PRO A 201 -11.36 -11.37 2.64
CA PRO A 201 -10.43 -10.28 2.34
C PRO A 201 -11.05 -8.89 2.55
N LEU A 202 -12.35 -8.81 2.85
CA LEU A 202 -13.06 -7.58 3.15
C LEU A 202 -13.18 -7.31 4.66
N LYS A 203 -12.83 -8.27 5.53
CA LYS A 203 -12.95 -8.16 6.99
C LYS A 203 -11.67 -8.61 7.67
N TRP A 204 -11.05 -7.69 8.42
CA TRP A 204 -9.78 -7.94 9.10
C TRP A 204 -9.98 -7.78 10.61
N ASN A 205 -9.39 -8.69 11.39
CA ASN A 205 -9.39 -8.61 12.85
C ASN A 205 -8.03 -8.07 13.31
N PRO A 206 -7.96 -6.95 14.04
CA PRO A 206 -6.69 -6.41 14.55
C PRO A 206 -5.96 -7.35 15.52
N ALA A 207 -6.64 -8.33 16.10
CA ALA A 207 -6.00 -9.37 16.92
C ALA A 207 -5.31 -10.47 16.08
N HIS A 208 -5.67 -10.62 14.80
CA HIS A 208 -5.12 -11.63 13.89
C HIS A 208 -3.95 -11.05 13.10
N LYS A 209 -2.85 -10.77 13.79
CA LYS A 209 -1.67 -10.14 13.19
C LYS A 209 -0.36 -10.63 13.79
N ALA A 210 0.73 -10.43 13.04
CA ALA A 210 2.10 -10.65 13.49
C ALA A 210 3.07 -9.67 12.83
N VAL A 211 4.21 -9.43 13.46
CA VAL A 211 5.36 -8.74 12.83
C VAL A 211 6.13 -9.77 12.01
N VAL A 212 6.34 -9.50 10.72
CA VAL A 212 7.08 -10.41 9.81
C VAL A 212 8.48 -9.92 9.49
N LEU A 213 8.70 -8.60 9.50
CA LEU A 213 10.02 -8.02 9.28
C LEU A 213 10.15 -6.72 10.08
N ASP A 214 11.20 -6.58 10.87
CA ASP A 214 11.54 -5.38 11.62
C ASP A 214 13.08 -5.27 11.79
N GLY A 215 13.54 -4.32 12.60
CA GLY A 215 14.97 -4.15 12.87
C GLY A 215 15.65 -5.34 13.57
N SER A 216 14.88 -6.21 14.23
CA SER A 216 15.40 -7.38 14.94
C SER A 216 15.81 -8.50 13.99
N ASN A 217 15.10 -8.68 12.87
CA ASN A 217 15.32 -9.76 11.91
C ASN A 217 15.77 -9.28 10.51
N CYS A 218 15.70 -7.98 10.21
CA CYS A 218 16.30 -7.43 9.00
C CYS A 218 17.82 -7.26 9.17
N THR A 219 18.60 -7.79 8.23
CA THR A 219 20.07 -7.85 8.34
C THR A 219 20.76 -6.51 8.09
N TRP A 220 20.10 -5.58 7.39
CA TRP A 220 20.75 -4.36 6.87
C TRP A 220 20.01 -3.05 7.19
N SER A 221 18.72 -3.08 7.52
CA SER A 221 17.98 -1.92 8.05
C SER A 221 17.49 -2.22 9.45
N LYS A 222 17.86 -1.39 10.42
CA LYS A 222 17.59 -1.58 11.84
C LYS A 222 16.46 -0.72 12.37
N VAL A 223 16.04 0.27 11.60
CA VAL A 223 15.03 1.24 12.02
C VAL A 223 13.93 1.37 10.99
N SER A 224 14.21 1.87 9.78
CA SER A 224 13.14 2.09 8.80
C SER A 224 12.98 0.95 7.79
N ILE A 225 11.77 0.41 7.69
CA ILE A 225 11.36 -0.69 6.81
C ILE A 225 9.92 -0.41 6.35
N GLY A 226 9.68 -0.31 5.04
CA GLY A 226 8.36 0.07 4.53
C GLY A 226 7.97 -0.57 3.20
N MET A 227 6.78 -0.20 2.73
CA MET A 227 6.23 -0.50 1.41
C MET A 227 6.36 -1.99 0.99
N PRO A 228 5.80 -2.93 1.78
CA PRO A 228 5.83 -4.34 1.43
C PRO A 228 5.09 -4.61 0.12
N SER A 229 5.68 -5.44 -0.74
CA SER A 229 5.04 -6.02 -1.92
C SER A 229 5.36 -7.51 -2.00
N VAL A 230 4.32 -8.34 -2.04
CA VAL A 230 4.46 -9.80 -2.03
C VAL A 230 4.08 -10.43 -3.36
N VAL A 231 4.85 -11.42 -3.80
CA VAL A 231 4.58 -12.22 -5.00
C VAL A 231 5.04 -13.66 -4.79
N LYS A 232 4.20 -14.62 -5.20
CA LYS A 232 4.54 -16.04 -5.13
C LYS A 232 5.61 -16.39 -6.16
N SER A 233 6.65 -17.11 -5.73
CA SER A 233 7.69 -17.66 -6.60
C SER A 233 7.96 -19.11 -6.20
N GLY A 234 7.44 -20.04 -6.98
CA GLY A 234 7.51 -21.48 -6.67
C GLY A 234 6.84 -21.81 -5.33
N ASN A 235 7.59 -22.42 -4.42
CA ASN A 235 7.17 -22.80 -3.07
C ASN A 235 7.50 -21.75 -2.00
N LYS A 236 7.80 -20.51 -2.41
CA LYS A 236 8.09 -19.40 -1.51
C LYS A 236 7.28 -18.17 -1.89
N LEU A 237 7.12 -17.26 -0.93
CA LEU A 237 6.62 -15.92 -1.16
C LEU A 237 7.80 -14.95 -1.09
N ALA A 238 8.07 -14.25 -2.19
CA ALA A 238 9.00 -13.14 -2.22
C ALA A 238 8.32 -11.91 -1.63
N MET A 239 8.91 -11.31 -0.60
CA MET A 239 8.49 -10.03 -0.02
C MET A 239 9.55 -8.97 -0.32
N PHE A 240 9.21 -8.06 -1.23
CA PHE A 240 9.99 -6.87 -1.50
C PHE A 240 9.60 -5.77 -0.51
N TYR A 241 10.56 -4.95 -0.11
CA TYR A 241 10.34 -3.83 0.81
C TYR A 241 11.36 -2.74 0.54
N ASP A 242 11.11 -1.53 1.02
CA ASP A 242 12.05 -0.42 0.90
C ASP A 242 12.62 0.00 2.26
N ALA A 243 13.90 0.39 2.25
CA ALA A 243 14.56 0.88 3.46
C ALA A 243 15.84 1.69 3.13
N PRO A 244 16.21 2.69 3.95
CA PRO A 244 17.46 3.45 3.76
C PRO A 244 18.71 2.71 4.29
N GLY A 245 18.53 1.67 5.11
CA GLY A 245 19.62 0.90 5.72
C GLY A 245 20.18 1.54 7.01
N GLY A 246 20.89 0.72 7.79
CA GLY A 246 21.42 1.10 9.11
C GLY A 246 20.31 1.62 10.02
N ASP A 247 20.60 2.71 10.74
CA ASP A 247 19.67 3.36 11.67
C ASP A 247 18.95 4.57 11.08
N SER A 248 18.98 4.72 9.75
CA SER A 248 18.39 5.87 9.06
C SER A 248 16.86 5.78 9.03
N ILE A 249 16.22 6.94 9.21
CA ILE A 249 14.77 7.16 9.01
C ILE A 249 14.47 7.98 7.76
N GLY A 250 15.48 8.22 6.91
CA GLY A 250 15.38 9.13 5.78
C GLY A 250 14.43 8.65 4.67
N HIS A 251 13.80 9.62 3.99
CA HIS A 251 12.98 9.36 2.80
C HIS A 251 13.80 9.10 1.53
N MET A 252 15.07 9.52 1.51
CA MET A 252 15.94 9.43 0.33
C MET A 252 16.95 8.29 0.43
N ARG A 253 17.46 7.85 -0.73
CA ARG A 253 18.46 6.76 -0.85
C ARG A 253 17.97 5.43 -0.24
N ARG A 254 16.68 5.16 -0.39
CA ARG A 254 16.08 3.88 -0.02
C ARG A 254 16.43 2.83 -1.08
N HIS A 255 16.78 1.63 -0.63
CA HIS A 255 17.05 0.47 -1.45
C HIS A 255 15.88 -0.49 -1.37
N ILE A 256 15.77 -1.38 -2.37
CA ILE A 256 14.82 -2.49 -2.34
C ILE A 256 15.48 -3.69 -1.67
N GLY A 257 14.89 -4.13 -0.55
CA GLY A 257 15.19 -5.40 0.08
C GLY A 257 14.33 -6.53 -0.46
N LEU A 258 14.80 -7.76 -0.27
CA LEU A 258 14.07 -8.99 -0.57
C LEU A 258 14.15 -9.91 0.66
N ALA A 259 12.99 -10.33 1.15
CA ALA A 259 12.84 -11.38 2.14
C ALA A 259 12.03 -12.55 1.53
N TRP A 260 12.23 -13.74 2.08
CA TRP A 260 11.55 -14.96 1.63
C TRP A 260 10.76 -15.56 2.78
N LEU A 261 9.51 -15.91 2.51
CA LEU A 261 8.66 -16.69 3.42
C LEU A 261 8.38 -18.05 2.77
N ASP A 262 8.43 -19.13 3.55
CA ASP A 262 8.08 -20.46 3.07
C ASP A 262 6.56 -20.58 2.89
N LEU A 263 6.14 -21.27 1.82
CA LEU A 263 4.74 -21.61 1.59
C LEU A 263 4.46 -23.08 1.94
N PRO A 264 3.26 -23.39 2.45
CA PRO A 264 2.12 -22.49 2.64
C PRO A 264 2.27 -21.54 3.83
N LEU A 265 1.73 -20.32 3.72
CA LEU A 265 1.57 -19.45 4.89
C LEU A 265 0.42 -19.97 5.75
N ALA A 266 0.56 -19.93 7.07
CA ALA A 266 -0.49 -20.37 7.99
C ALA A 266 -0.62 -19.42 9.18
N PRO A 267 -1.85 -19.15 9.66
CA PRO A 267 -2.05 -18.57 10.99
C PRO A 267 -1.43 -19.45 12.08
N PRO A 268 -1.01 -18.89 13.23
CA PRO A 268 -0.41 -19.66 14.32
C PRO A 268 -1.28 -20.83 14.82
N ASP A 269 -2.60 -20.67 14.80
CA ASP A 269 -3.56 -21.68 15.30
C ASP A 269 -4.03 -22.67 14.22
N TRP A 270 -3.50 -22.58 12.99
CA TRP A 270 -3.87 -23.50 11.91
C TRP A 270 -3.12 -24.82 12.04
N THR A 271 -3.86 -25.93 12.02
CA THR A 271 -3.30 -27.28 12.01
C THR A 271 -3.58 -27.94 10.66
N SER A 272 -2.57 -28.59 10.09
CA SER A 272 -2.65 -29.20 8.74
C SER A 272 -3.50 -30.47 8.68
N SER A 273 -4.07 -30.93 9.80
CA SER A 273 -4.92 -32.11 9.88
C SER A 273 -6.32 -31.92 9.26
N GLU A 274 -6.64 -30.72 8.78
CA GLU A 274 -7.91 -30.42 8.10
C GLU A 274 -7.83 -30.56 6.57
N VAL A 275 -6.71 -31.05 6.04
CA VAL A 275 -6.48 -31.25 4.60
C VAL A 275 -6.03 -32.69 4.34
N GLU A 276 -6.92 -33.65 4.62
CA GLU A 276 -6.93 -34.98 3.98
C GLU A 276 -8.22 -35.17 3.18
#